data_AF-A0A257GPT0-F1
#
_entry.id   AF-A0A257GPT0-F1
#
_cell.length_a   1.000
_cell.length_b   1.000
_cell.length_c   1.000
_cell.angle_alpha   90.00
_cell.angle_beta   90.00
_cell.angle_gamma   90.00
#
_symmetry.space_group_name_H-M   'P 1'
#
loop_
_entity.id
_entity.type
_entity.pdbx_description
1 polymer ?
#
loop_
_entity_poly.entity_id
_entity_poly.type
_entity_poly.pdbx_seq_one_letter_code
_entity_poly.pdbx_strand_id
1 'polypeptide(L)'
;MTQVFVLCTGRCGSKTFTRAAEHMTNFTAKHESRTHLLGANRFAYPDNHIEIDNRLAWWTGKLDAAFGDAPFYVHLTRDRDAVIQSYVARKNYGLVKAYRETMLCNLPLRKPGTDITAIAEDMIDTITSNITYFLRDKTKVMQMRMETMQQDFPKFWNWIGAKGDLDAAMTEWSVRHNATE
;
A
#
# COMPACT_ATOMS: atom_id res chain seq x y z
N MET A 1 8.69 17.06 11.88
CA MET A 1 9.18 16.12 10.86
C MET A 1 8.08 15.10 10.66
N THR A 2 7.60 14.93 9.43
CA THR A 2 6.35 14.21 9.17
C THR A 2 6.60 13.06 8.21
N GLN A 3 6.29 11.83 8.62
CA GLN A 3 6.22 10.69 7.70
C GLN A 3 4.77 10.45 7.31
N VAL A 4 4.57 9.92 6.11
CA VAL A 4 3.28 9.43 5.64
C VAL A 4 3.46 8.00 5.15
N PHE A 5 2.63 7.09 5.64
CA PHE A 5 2.65 5.69 5.23
C PHE A 5 1.35 5.33 4.54
N VAL A 6 1.44 4.89 3.28
CA VAL A 6 0.29 4.41 2.51
C VAL A 6 0.29 2.89 2.53
N LEU A 7 -0.63 2.34 3.32
CA LEU A 7 -0.83 0.90 3.51
C LEU A 7 -1.94 0.40 2.58
N CYS A 8 -1.71 -0.74 1.93
CA CYS A 8 -2.70 -1.38 1.07
C CYS A 8 -2.39 -2.86 0.91
N THR A 9 -3.34 -3.61 0.35
CA THR A 9 -3.14 -5.01 -0.07
C THR A 9 -2.19 -5.14 -1.25
N GLY A 10 -1.93 -4.04 -1.96
CA GLY A 10 -1.38 -4.03 -3.31
C GLY A 10 -2.49 -4.15 -4.35
N ARG A 11 -2.20 -3.71 -5.58
CA ARG A 11 -3.17 -3.61 -6.71
C ARG A 11 -4.31 -2.59 -6.51
N CYS A 12 -4.15 -1.68 -5.54
CA CYS A 12 -5.09 -0.59 -5.23
C CYS A 12 -4.69 0.77 -5.86
N GLY A 13 -3.92 0.79 -6.95
CA GLY A 13 -3.45 2.04 -7.55
C GLY A 13 -2.23 2.68 -6.87
N SER A 14 -1.50 1.93 -6.05
CA SER A 14 -0.36 2.42 -5.27
C SER A 14 0.74 3.11 -6.09
N LYS A 15 1.04 2.64 -7.31
CA LYS A 15 2.03 3.32 -8.17
C LYS A 15 1.51 4.63 -8.74
N THR A 16 0.23 4.71 -9.11
CA THR A 16 -0.39 5.97 -9.54
C THR A 16 -0.37 6.97 -8.40
N PHE A 17 -0.65 6.52 -7.17
CA PHE A 17 -0.50 7.34 -5.98
C PHE A 17 0.91 7.91 -5.86
N THR A 18 1.94 7.08 -6.04
CA THR A 18 3.33 7.55 -6.02
C THR A 18 3.58 8.62 -7.07
N ARG A 19 3.16 8.41 -8.32
CA ARG A 19 3.31 9.41 -9.40
C ARG A 19 2.61 10.73 -9.08
N ALA A 20 1.37 10.67 -8.59
CA ALA A 20 0.66 11.87 -8.18
C ALA A 20 1.37 12.60 -7.03
N ALA A 21 1.91 11.87 -6.06
CA ALA A 21 2.63 12.44 -4.92
C ALA A 21 4.04 12.99 -5.29
N GLU A 22 4.63 12.58 -6.42
CA GLU A 22 5.91 13.13 -6.91
C GLU A 22 5.79 14.61 -7.33
N HIS A 23 4.57 15.12 -7.57
CA HIS A 23 4.31 16.54 -7.88
C HIS A 23 4.32 17.45 -6.63
N MET A 24 4.51 16.87 -5.43
CA MET A 24 4.69 17.64 -4.21
C MET A 24 6.12 18.19 -4.11
N THR A 25 6.26 19.44 -3.66
CA THR A 25 7.57 20.10 -3.52
C THR A 25 8.14 20.02 -2.11
N ASN A 26 7.29 19.80 -1.10
CA ASN A 26 7.69 19.71 0.30
C ASN A 26 7.69 18.29 0.87
N PHE A 27 7.26 17.30 0.09
CA PHE A 27 7.35 15.88 0.42
C PHE A 27 8.10 15.13 -0.68
N THR A 28 8.89 14.14 -0.30
CA THR A 28 9.37 13.12 -1.23
C THR A 28 8.41 11.94 -1.23
N ALA A 29 8.18 11.30 -2.38
CA ALA A 29 7.33 10.11 -2.47
C ALA A 29 8.08 8.97 -3.14
N LYS A 30 8.00 7.76 -2.60
CA LYS A 30 8.56 6.56 -3.25
C LYS A 30 7.65 5.33 -3.08
N HIS A 31 7.76 4.41 -4.03
CA HIS A 31 7.08 3.12 -4.02
C HIS A 31 8.05 2.02 -3.59
N GLU A 32 7.74 1.31 -2.50
CA GLU A 32 8.48 0.13 -2.05
C GLU A 32 10.00 0.36 -1.86
N SER A 33 10.41 1.56 -1.42
CA SER A 33 11.78 2.05 -1.56
C SER A 33 12.81 1.30 -0.69
N ARG A 34 12.34 0.67 0.39
CA ARG A 34 13.21 0.02 1.38
C ARG A 34 12.92 -1.46 1.59
N THR A 35 12.18 -2.08 0.68
CA THR A 35 11.74 -3.49 0.81
C THR A 35 12.88 -4.51 0.95
N HIS A 36 14.08 -4.19 0.46
CA HIS A 36 15.27 -5.04 0.53
C HIS A 36 16.18 -4.76 1.74
N LEU A 37 15.88 -3.73 2.53
CA LEU A 37 16.68 -3.34 3.69
C LEU A 37 16.23 -4.08 4.96
N LEU A 38 17.17 -4.30 5.88
CA LEU A 38 16.96 -5.04 7.12
C LEU A 38 17.11 -4.14 8.37
N GLY A 39 16.67 -4.65 9.52
CA GLY A 39 16.87 -3.99 10.81
C GLY A 39 16.28 -2.58 10.87
N ALA A 40 17.06 -1.62 11.39
CA ALA A 40 16.69 -0.21 11.47
C ALA A 40 16.68 0.47 10.09
N ASN A 41 17.52 0.03 9.15
CA ASN A 41 17.61 0.62 7.81
C ASN A 41 16.29 0.50 7.02
N ARG A 42 15.50 -0.54 7.29
CA ARG A 42 14.14 -0.72 6.75
C ARG A 42 13.21 0.44 7.08
N PHE A 43 13.40 1.08 8.23
CA PHE A 43 12.53 2.13 8.77
C PHE A 43 13.19 3.51 8.83
N ALA A 44 14.44 3.66 8.41
CA ALA A 44 15.18 4.94 8.51
C ALA A 44 14.75 5.99 7.46
N TYR A 45 13.44 6.16 7.21
CA TYR A 45 12.88 7.07 6.22
C TYR A 45 13.27 8.53 6.47
N PRO A 46 13.51 9.34 5.43
CA PRO A 46 13.82 10.75 5.62
C PRO A 46 12.60 11.53 6.12
N ASP A 47 12.83 12.75 6.59
CA ASP A 47 11.75 13.64 6.96
C ASP A 47 10.93 14.07 5.75
N ASN A 48 9.63 14.30 5.97
CA ASN A 48 8.70 14.70 4.93
C ASN A 48 8.71 13.69 3.77
N HIS A 49 8.57 12.42 4.12
CA HIS A 49 8.57 11.31 3.18
C HIS A 49 7.24 10.56 3.19
N ILE A 50 6.75 10.27 1.99
CA ILE A 50 5.60 9.43 1.72
C ILE A 50 6.13 8.10 1.20
N GLU A 51 6.03 7.06 2.02
CA GLU A 51 6.33 5.70 1.59
C GLU A 51 5.02 4.98 1.23
N ILE A 52 4.95 4.52 -0.01
CA ILE A 52 3.86 3.70 -0.51
C ILE A 52 4.37 2.28 -0.65
N ASP A 53 3.99 1.40 0.28
CA ASP A 53 4.55 0.05 0.35
C ASP A 53 3.53 -0.93 0.94
N ASN A 54 3.01 -1.83 0.09
CA ASN A 54 2.05 -2.85 0.48
C ASN A 54 2.64 -3.92 1.42
N ARG A 55 3.98 -4.04 1.51
CA ARG A 55 4.62 -5.01 2.41
C ARG A 55 4.70 -4.51 3.84
N LEU A 56 4.49 -3.23 4.11
CA LEU A 56 4.43 -2.71 5.48
C LEU A 56 3.31 -3.36 6.30
N ALA A 57 2.28 -3.89 5.65
CA ALA A 57 1.23 -4.69 6.30
C ALA A 57 1.74 -5.95 7.01
N TRP A 58 2.93 -6.46 6.63
CA TRP A 58 3.58 -7.58 7.30
C TRP A 58 4.56 -7.13 8.40
N TRP A 59 4.76 -5.82 8.54
CA TRP A 59 5.74 -5.21 9.45
C TRP A 59 5.10 -4.26 10.46
N THR A 60 3.78 -4.34 10.67
CA THR A 60 3.01 -3.41 11.50
C THR A 60 3.56 -3.27 12.91
N GLY A 61 4.00 -4.34 13.57
CA GLY A 61 4.62 -4.26 14.89
C GLY A 61 5.94 -3.48 14.92
N LYS A 62 6.79 -3.64 13.90
CA LYS A 62 8.04 -2.87 13.80
C LYS A 62 7.79 -1.43 13.36
N LEU A 63 6.79 -1.21 12.53
CA LEU A 63 6.35 0.12 12.12
C LEU A 63 5.81 0.91 13.32
N ASP A 64 4.99 0.26 14.15
CA ASP A 64 4.47 0.83 15.40
C ASP A 64 5.59 1.17 16.39
N ALA A 65 6.52 0.23 16.61
CA ALA A 65 7.66 0.46 17.49
C ALA A 65 8.56 1.63 17.03
N ALA A 66 8.69 1.84 15.72
CA ALA A 66 9.52 2.89 15.15
C ALA A 66 8.85 4.27 15.13
N PHE A 67 7.54 4.33 14.92
CA PHE A 67 6.85 5.59 14.63
C PHE A 67 5.60 5.86 15.47
N GLY A 68 4.95 4.83 16.03
CA GLY A 68 3.75 4.95 16.85
C GLY A 68 2.64 5.76 16.19
N ASP A 69 2.19 6.82 16.87
CA ASP A 69 1.10 7.68 16.43
C ASP A 69 1.56 8.98 15.72
N ALA A 70 2.87 9.15 15.55
CA ALA A 70 3.41 10.39 14.99
C ALA A 70 3.06 10.61 13.50
N PRO A 71 3.19 9.61 12.59
CA PRO A 71 2.94 9.76 11.16
C PRO A 71 1.48 9.99 10.80
N PHE A 72 1.27 10.38 9.54
CA PHE A 72 -0.02 10.21 8.88
C PHE A 72 -0.09 8.81 8.26
N TYR A 73 -1.20 8.11 8.51
CA TYR A 73 -1.45 6.80 7.94
C TYR A 73 -2.59 6.86 6.94
N VAL A 74 -2.36 6.35 5.74
CA VAL A 74 -3.39 6.19 4.72
C VAL A 74 -3.65 4.70 4.54
N HIS A 75 -4.91 4.29 4.61
CA HIS A 75 -5.33 2.98 4.14
C HIS A 75 -5.95 3.13 2.75
N LEU A 76 -5.17 2.74 1.74
CA LEU A 76 -5.56 2.80 0.34
C LEU A 76 -6.23 1.47 -0.05
N THR A 77 -7.50 1.54 -0.41
CA THR A 77 -8.32 0.39 -0.79
C THR A 77 -8.81 0.50 -2.23
N ARG A 78 -9.35 -0.59 -2.75
CA ARG A 78 -9.99 -0.72 -4.06
C ARG A 78 -11.14 -1.73 -3.92
N ASP A 79 -12.06 -1.76 -4.87
CA ASP A 79 -12.98 -2.87 -5.08
C ASP A 79 -12.28 -4.23 -4.92
N ARG A 80 -12.83 -5.08 -4.03
CA ARG A 80 -12.20 -6.33 -3.60
C ARG A 80 -12.09 -7.31 -4.77
N ASP A 81 -13.14 -7.45 -5.55
CA ASP A 81 -13.19 -8.39 -6.67
C ASP A 81 -12.19 -7.97 -7.76
N ALA A 82 -12.06 -6.68 -8.04
CA ALA A 82 -11.05 -6.16 -8.94
C ALA A 82 -9.62 -6.44 -8.46
N VAL A 83 -9.35 -6.39 -7.15
CA VAL A 83 -8.04 -6.76 -6.58
C VAL A 83 -7.79 -8.26 -6.71
N ILE A 84 -8.78 -9.10 -6.39
CA ILE A 84 -8.70 -10.57 -6.53
C ILE A 84 -8.36 -10.93 -7.98
N GLN A 85 -9.15 -10.44 -8.94
CA GLN A 85 -8.91 -10.69 -10.37
C GLN A 85 -7.51 -10.25 -10.80
N SER A 86 -7.04 -9.10 -10.29
CA SER A 86 -5.68 -8.60 -10.56
C SER A 86 -4.57 -9.52 -10.06
N TYR A 87 -4.78 -10.20 -8.94
CA TYR A 87 -3.84 -11.18 -8.37
C TYR A 87 -3.95 -12.55 -9.03
N VAL A 88 -5.15 -13.01 -9.35
CA VAL A 88 -5.38 -14.26 -10.10
C VAL A 88 -4.66 -14.22 -11.45
N ALA A 89 -4.78 -13.10 -12.18
CA ALA A 89 -4.04 -12.88 -13.43
C ALA A 89 -2.51 -12.91 -13.25
N ARG A 90 -2.00 -12.71 -12.02
CA ARG A 90 -0.58 -12.67 -11.67
C ARG A 90 -0.16 -13.80 -10.74
N LYS A 91 -0.86 -14.95 -10.77
CA LYS A 91 -0.67 -16.09 -9.87
C LYS A 91 0.77 -16.59 -9.67
N ASN A 92 1.66 -16.30 -10.62
CA ASN A 92 3.06 -16.73 -10.60
C ASN A 92 4.05 -15.57 -10.35
N TYR A 93 3.58 -14.43 -9.84
CA TYR A 93 4.42 -13.26 -9.59
C TYR A 93 4.11 -12.59 -8.25
N GLY A 94 5.11 -11.88 -7.71
CA GLY A 94 4.93 -10.94 -6.61
C GLY A 94 4.33 -11.55 -5.35
N LEU A 95 3.46 -10.77 -4.69
CA LEU A 95 2.99 -11.08 -3.34
C LEU A 95 2.12 -12.34 -3.27
N VAL A 96 1.25 -12.59 -4.26
CA VAL A 96 0.38 -13.78 -4.26
C VAL A 96 1.17 -15.08 -4.39
N LYS A 97 2.24 -15.08 -5.21
CA LYS A 97 3.16 -16.22 -5.30
C LYS A 97 3.88 -16.45 -3.97
N ALA A 98 4.43 -15.38 -3.38
CA ALA A 98 5.12 -15.48 -2.10
C ALA A 98 4.17 -15.99 -1.00
N TYR A 99 2.95 -15.45 -0.92
CA TYR A 99 1.96 -15.90 0.05
C TYR A 99 1.64 -17.39 -0.10
N ARG A 100 1.36 -17.84 -1.33
CA ARG A 100 1.11 -19.26 -1.65
C ARG A 100 2.26 -20.19 -1.28
N GLU A 101 3.49 -19.79 -1.60
CA GLU A 101 4.65 -20.69 -1.55
C GLU A 101 5.42 -20.62 -0.23
N THR A 102 5.31 -19.51 0.51
CA THR A 102 6.12 -19.28 1.71
C THR A 102 5.28 -19.06 2.96
N MET A 103 4.27 -18.20 2.90
CA MET A 103 3.44 -17.91 4.08
C MET A 103 2.47 -19.05 4.40
N LEU A 104 1.83 -19.60 3.37
CA LEU A 104 0.99 -20.79 3.50
C LEU A 104 1.87 -22.04 3.49
N CYS A 105 2.41 -22.37 4.66
CA CYS A 105 3.40 -23.42 4.87
C CYS A 105 3.00 -24.74 4.18
N ASN A 106 3.83 -25.16 3.21
CA ASN A 106 3.67 -26.39 2.44
C ASN A 106 2.34 -26.49 1.68
N LEU A 107 1.63 -25.40 1.39
CA LEU A 107 0.38 -25.46 0.64
C LEU A 107 0.54 -26.15 -0.73
N PRO A 108 1.56 -25.83 -1.56
CA PRO A 108 1.73 -26.52 -2.85
C PRO A 108 1.98 -28.02 -2.71
N LEU A 109 2.57 -28.47 -1.60
CA LEU A 109 2.81 -29.89 -1.33
C LEU A 109 1.56 -30.58 -0.77
N ARG A 110 0.86 -29.94 0.17
CA ARG A 110 -0.27 -30.52 0.90
C ARG A 110 -1.59 -30.43 0.14
N LYS A 111 -1.77 -29.39 -0.67
CA LYS A 111 -2.97 -29.11 -1.47
C LYS A 111 -2.61 -28.45 -2.81
N PRO A 112 -1.92 -29.17 -3.73
CA PRO A 112 -1.44 -28.63 -5.01
C PRO A 112 -2.54 -28.06 -5.93
N GLY A 113 -3.80 -28.48 -5.75
CA GLY A 113 -4.95 -28.00 -6.52
C GLY A 113 -5.75 -26.87 -5.89
N THR A 114 -5.22 -26.19 -4.87
CA THR A 114 -5.93 -25.07 -4.24
C THR A 114 -6.16 -23.96 -5.25
N ASP A 115 -7.41 -23.49 -5.36
CA ASP A 115 -7.77 -22.40 -6.26
C ASP A 115 -6.99 -21.13 -5.90
N ILE A 116 -6.42 -20.49 -6.91
CA ILE A 116 -5.71 -19.24 -6.76
C ILE A 116 -6.63 -18.11 -6.31
N THR A 117 -7.93 -18.16 -6.65
CA THR A 117 -8.91 -17.19 -6.18
C THR A 117 -9.00 -17.24 -4.66
N ALA A 118 -9.17 -18.43 -4.09
CA ALA A 118 -9.21 -18.62 -2.64
C ALA A 118 -7.91 -18.18 -1.95
N ILE A 119 -6.75 -18.44 -2.56
CA ILE A 119 -5.45 -17.96 -2.04
C ILE A 119 -5.38 -16.42 -2.06
N ALA A 120 -5.87 -15.79 -3.13
CA ALA A 120 -5.87 -14.34 -3.25
C ALA A 120 -6.82 -13.69 -2.22
N GLU A 121 -8.00 -14.26 -2.02
CA GLU A 121 -8.96 -13.83 -1.00
C GLU A 121 -8.36 -13.89 0.41
N ASP A 122 -7.80 -15.04 0.79
CA ASP A 122 -7.17 -15.25 2.09
C ASP A 122 -6.01 -14.27 2.35
N MET A 123 -5.18 -14.03 1.32
CA MET A 123 -4.11 -13.04 1.39
C MET A 123 -4.64 -11.61 1.59
N ILE A 124 -5.68 -11.22 0.84
CA ILE A 124 -6.30 -9.89 0.92
C ILE A 124 -6.89 -9.69 2.31
N ASP A 125 -7.66 -10.65 2.79
CA ASP A 125 -8.32 -10.59 4.09
C ASP A 125 -7.29 -10.56 5.23
N THR A 126 -6.19 -11.32 5.11
CA THR A 126 -5.05 -11.28 6.05
C THR A 126 -4.42 -9.88 6.11
N ILE A 127 -4.08 -9.31 4.94
CA ILE A 127 -3.43 -7.99 4.88
C ILE A 127 -4.36 -6.90 5.39
N THR A 128 -5.62 -6.89 4.96
CA THR A 128 -6.62 -5.93 5.42
C THR A 128 -6.82 -6.04 6.94
N SER A 129 -6.88 -7.25 7.49
CA SER A 129 -7.00 -7.46 8.94
C SER A 129 -5.80 -6.89 9.70
N ASN A 130 -4.57 -7.13 9.22
CA ASN A 130 -3.36 -6.58 9.83
C ASN A 130 -3.35 -5.05 9.81
N ILE A 131 -3.71 -4.44 8.68
CA ILE A 131 -3.77 -2.98 8.54
C ILE A 131 -4.85 -2.41 9.46
N THR A 132 -6.08 -2.92 9.42
CA THR A 132 -7.19 -2.45 10.26
C THR A 132 -6.85 -2.59 11.74
N TYR A 133 -6.27 -3.73 12.15
CA TYR A 133 -5.83 -3.92 13.53
C TYR A 133 -4.78 -2.88 13.92
N PHE A 134 -3.75 -2.67 13.10
CA PHE A 134 -2.68 -1.70 13.37
C PHE A 134 -3.20 -0.26 13.46
N LEU A 135 -4.16 0.13 12.63
CA LEU A 135 -4.66 1.51 12.56
C LEU A 135 -5.72 1.85 13.63
N ARG A 136 -6.23 0.88 14.38
CA ARG A 136 -7.40 1.06 15.26
C ARG A 136 -7.23 2.12 16.35
N ASP A 137 -5.99 2.40 16.74
CA ASP A 137 -5.64 3.32 17.83
C ASP A 137 -4.80 4.51 17.35
N LYS A 138 -4.69 4.70 16.03
CA LYS A 138 -3.94 5.80 15.42
C LYS A 138 -4.85 7.01 15.23
N THR A 139 -4.37 8.19 15.58
CA THR A 139 -5.14 9.44 15.57
C THR A 139 -5.15 10.11 14.19
N LYS A 140 -4.14 9.84 13.36
CA LYS A 140 -3.98 10.42 12.02
C LYS A 140 -4.17 9.36 10.94
N VAL A 141 -5.41 8.93 10.75
CA VAL A 141 -5.77 7.93 9.74
C VAL A 141 -6.72 8.51 8.70
N MET A 142 -6.41 8.30 7.43
CA MET A 142 -7.30 8.57 6.31
C MET A 142 -7.58 7.28 5.54
N GLN A 143 -8.87 6.98 5.34
CA GLN A 143 -9.30 5.95 4.42
C GLN A 143 -9.44 6.57 3.04
N MET A 144 -8.86 5.93 2.02
CA MET A 144 -8.99 6.37 0.63
C MET A 144 -9.34 5.18 -0.25
N ARG A 145 -10.16 5.41 -1.28
CA ARG A 145 -10.52 4.34 -2.24
C ARG A 145 -10.13 4.71 -3.66
N MET A 146 -9.58 3.76 -4.40
CA MET A 146 -9.17 3.96 -5.79
C MET A 146 -10.31 4.53 -6.66
N GLU A 147 -11.55 4.10 -6.40
CA GLU A 147 -12.73 4.54 -7.14
C GLU A 147 -13.11 6.01 -6.88
N THR A 148 -12.66 6.59 -5.76
CA THR A 148 -12.99 7.94 -5.31
C THR A 148 -11.78 8.87 -5.28
N MET A 149 -10.67 8.51 -5.95
CA MET A 149 -9.41 9.29 -5.92
C MET A 149 -9.55 10.74 -6.38
N GLN A 150 -10.49 11.02 -7.28
CA GLN A 150 -10.80 12.39 -7.71
C GLN A 150 -11.22 13.31 -6.55
N GLN A 151 -11.79 12.73 -5.49
CA GLN A 151 -12.25 13.43 -4.30
C GLN A 151 -11.30 13.22 -3.12
N ASP A 152 -10.75 12.02 -2.99
CA ASP A 152 -9.91 11.65 -1.84
C ASP A 152 -8.51 12.24 -1.93
N PHE A 153 -7.90 12.28 -3.12
CA PHE A 153 -6.51 12.75 -3.25
C PHE A 153 -6.34 14.25 -2.93
N PRO A 154 -7.23 15.16 -3.36
CA PRO A 154 -7.18 16.57 -2.91
C PRO A 154 -7.35 16.73 -1.40
N LYS A 155 -8.21 15.91 -0.76
CA LYS A 155 -8.37 15.92 0.70
C LYS A 155 -7.10 15.46 1.40
N PHE A 156 -6.48 14.39 0.92
CA PHE A 156 -5.20 13.90 1.39
C PHE A 156 -4.10 14.97 1.28
N TRP A 157 -3.98 15.59 0.10
CA TRP A 157 -3.01 16.65 -0.17
C TRP A 157 -3.10 17.78 0.85
N ASN A 158 -4.31 18.28 1.09
CA ASN A 158 -4.56 19.33 2.08
C ASN A 158 -4.31 18.86 3.52
N TRP A 159 -4.72 17.63 3.85
CA TRP A 159 -4.60 17.06 5.19
C TRP A 159 -3.15 16.92 5.66
N ILE A 160 -2.24 16.50 4.78
CA ILE A 160 -0.81 16.42 5.11
C ILE A 160 -0.07 17.75 4.93
N GLY A 161 -0.76 18.81 4.46
CA GLY A 161 -0.15 20.10 4.17
C GLY A 161 0.82 20.06 2.99
N ALA A 162 0.51 19.27 1.96
CA ALA A 162 1.32 19.21 0.75
C ALA A 162 1.27 20.52 -0.03
N LYS A 163 2.38 20.84 -0.68
CA LYS A 163 2.58 22.00 -1.57
C LYS A 163 3.10 21.49 -2.90
N GLY A 164 2.86 22.23 -3.98
CA GLY A 164 3.24 21.84 -5.33
C GLY A 164 2.08 21.97 -6.30
N ASP A 165 2.12 21.19 -7.37
CA ASP A 165 1.14 21.25 -8.45
C ASP A 165 0.09 20.14 -8.28
N LEU A 166 -1.02 20.48 -7.61
CA LEU A 166 -2.12 19.55 -7.40
C LEU A 166 -2.81 19.19 -8.73
N ASP A 167 -2.91 20.10 -9.69
CA ASP A 167 -3.58 19.85 -10.97
C ASP A 167 -2.79 18.83 -11.82
N ALA A 168 -1.46 18.96 -11.85
CA ALA A 168 -0.58 17.96 -12.45
C ALA A 168 -0.70 16.61 -11.74
N ALA A 169 -0.74 16.60 -10.40
CA ALA A 169 -0.94 15.39 -9.61
C ALA A 169 -2.27 14.69 -9.93
N MET A 170 -3.35 15.45 -10.12
CA MET A 170 -4.67 14.92 -10.46
C MET A 170 -4.70 14.31 -11.87
N THR A 171 -3.84 14.78 -12.78
CA THR A 171 -3.72 14.23 -14.14
C THR A 171 -3.20 12.79 -14.13
N GLU A 172 -2.30 12.42 -13.21
CA GLU A 172 -1.78 11.05 -13.07
C GLU A 172 -2.89 10.03 -12.81
N TRP A 173 -3.95 10.43 -12.10
CA TRP A 173 -5.11 9.56 -11.84
C TRP A 173 -5.95 9.27 -13.09
N SER A 174 -5.82 10.08 -14.13
CA SER A 174 -6.43 9.86 -15.44
C SER A 174 -5.58 8.98 -16.37
N VAL A 175 -4.32 8.72 -15.99
CA VAL A 175 -3.39 7.90 -16.76
C VAL A 175 -3.37 6.47 -16.21
N ARG A 176 -3.47 5.47 -17.10
CA ARG A 176 -3.38 4.04 -16.70
C ARG A 176 -1.93 3.65 -16.39
N HIS A 177 -1.55 3.64 -15.12
CA HIS A 177 -0.25 3.10 -14.69
C HIS A 177 -0.36 1.63 -14.23
N ASN A 178 0.49 0.74 -14.77
CA ASN A 178 0.52 -0.73 -14.51
C ASN A 178 -0.73 -1.50 -14.95
N ALA A 179 -1.13 -1.33 -16.22
CA ALA A 179 -2.01 -2.29 -16.87
C ALA A 179 -1.41 -3.71 -16.77
N THR A 180 -2.26 -4.70 -16.55
CA THR A 180 -1.90 -6.09 -16.86
C THR A 180 -1.86 -6.17 -18.38
N GLU A 181 -0.73 -6.57 -18.97
CA GLU A 181 -0.71 -7.09 -20.35
C GLU A 181 -1.48 -8.41 -20.42
#